data_AF-A0AAD6VMA6-F1
#
_entry.id   AF-A0AAD6VMA6-F1
#
_cell.length_a   1.000
_cell.length_b   1.000
_cell.length_c   1.000
_cell.angle_alpha   90.00
_cell.angle_beta   90.00
_cell.angle_gamma   90.00
#
_symmetry.space_group_name_H-M   'P 1'
#
loop_
_entity.id
_entity.type
_entity.pdbx_description
1 polymer ?
#
loop_
_entity_poly.entity_id
_entity_poly.type
_entity_poly.pdbx_seq_one_letter_code
_entity_poly.pdbx_strand_id
1 'polypeptide(L)'
;MASLICNICDGAVEFRDHKELEEFLFGKLVAYGWRFDLALDTFLNVEVLRWVVYNHFACKQPKLNVKPRQNFKRTRGASRPKEDTSPAPIFHSLTSDSYLEIDCVPFSRLDTSLRQLRDTLKPGAAATLEFTTPAPNITFLSSEFNICAVPFLPRKYATPPPNTPHLSTPRPNRTATPLLASIHRVLEHLTVGPSALTLESLTNVSEMYADGLIAAVERLEDDRAARTAFVNQWGAAGLREELFMMAWEAALFRSGRHLIRWIVVVRK
;
A
#
# COMPACT_ATOMS: atom_id res chain seq x y z
N MET A 1 -6.87 19.69 1.70
CA MET A 1 -6.42 18.48 0.95
C MET A 1 -7.50 17.90 0.04
N ALA A 2 -8.79 17.94 0.43
CA ALA A 2 -9.89 17.77 -0.53
C ALA A 2 -9.70 18.68 -1.75
N SER A 3 -9.20 19.91 -1.57
CA SER A 3 -8.84 20.78 -2.70
C SER A 3 -7.69 20.26 -3.57
N LEU A 4 -6.57 19.76 -3.02
CA LEU A 4 -5.44 19.31 -3.85
C LEU A 4 -5.80 18.05 -4.67
N ILE A 5 -6.34 17.02 -4.03
CA ILE A 5 -6.73 15.79 -4.73
C ILE A 5 -7.84 16.08 -5.73
N CYS A 6 -8.86 16.88 -5.36
CA CYS A 6 -9.89 17.29 -6.34
C CYS A 6 -9.29 18.09 -7.48
N ASN A 7 -8.41 19.07 -7.22
CA ASN A 7 -7.76 19.86 -8.26
C ASN A 7 -6.93 18.98 -9.22
N ILE A 8 -6.27 17.95 -8.71
CA ILE A 8 -5.54 16.97 -9.54
C ILE A 8 -6.51 16.11 -10.34
N CYS A 9 -7.54 15.56 -9.69
CA CYS A 9 -8.59 14.79 -10.34
C CYS A 9 -9.29 15.59 -11.45
N ASP A 10 -9.50 16.89 -11.26
CA ASP A 10 -10.13 17.80 -12.21
C ASP A 10 -9.15 18.34 -13.26
N GLY A 11 -7.84 18.11 -13.08
CA GLY A 11 -6.78 18.56 -13.99
C GLY A 11 -6.43 20.05 -13.85
N ALA A 12 -6.83 20.70 -12.75
CA ALA A 12 -6.45 22.07 -12.41
C ALA A 12 -4.99 22.17 -11.92
N VAL A 13 -4.43 21.07 -11.41
CA VAL A 13 -3.03 20.94 -10.98
C VAL A 13 -2.47 19.64 -11.54
N GLU A 14 -1.26 19.70 -12.08
CA GLU A 14 -0.54 18.54 -12.61
C GLU A 14 0.94 18.65 -12.23
N PHE A 15 1.50 17.55 -11.71
CA PHE A 15 2.94 17.41 -11.50
C PHE A 15 3.54 16.85 -12.79
N ARG A 16 4.59 17.49 -13.33
CA ARG A 16 5.16 17.10 -14.63
C ARG A 16 6.13 15.93 -14.49
N ASP A 17 6.73 15.79 -13.32
CA ASP A 17 7.61 14.70 -12.97
C ASP A 17 7.23 14.21 -11.57
N HIS A 18 7.07 12.89 -11.40
CA HIS A 18 6.80 12.28 -10.11
C HIS A 18 7.94 12.55 -9.09
N LYS A 19 9.16 12.87 -9.55
CA LYS A 19 10.27 13.30 -8.69
C LYS A 19 10.02 14.65 -8.01
N GLU A 20 9.28 15.55 -8.67
CA GLU A 20 8.87 16.84 -8.07
C GLU A 20 8.02 16.61 -6.81
N LEU A 21 7.28 15.49 -6.77
CA LEU A 21 6.45 15.16 -5.63
C LEU A 21 7.27 14.80 -4.39
N GLU A 22 8.42 14.15 -4.57
CA GLU A 22 9.36 13.91 -3.48
C GLU A 22 9.86 15.25 -2.90
N GLU A 23 10.33 16.16 -3.76
CA GLU A 23 10.75 17.49 -3.33
C GLU A 23 9.62 18.28 -2.67
N PHE A 24 8.39 18.15 -3.18
CA PHE A 24 7.20 18.80 -2.64
C PHE A 24 6.86 18.32 -1.23
N LEU A 25 6.89 17.00 -0.99
CA LEU A 25 6.66 16.43 0.34
C LEU A 25 7.73 16.86 1.35
N PHE A 26 8.93 17.19 0.88
CA PHE A 26 9.99 17.73 1.71
C PHE A 26 9.95 19.26 1.91
N GLY A 27 8.97 19.95 1.31
CA GLY A 27 8.93 21.41 1.28
C GLY A 27 10.18 22.01 0.60
N LYS A 28 10.75 21.29 -0.37
CA LYS A 28 11.94 21.69 -1.13
C LYS A 28 11.59 22.06 -2.57
N LEU A 29 10.37 21.81 -3.02
CA LEU A 29 9.96 22.13 -4.37
C LEU A 29 10.02 23.65 -4.59
N VAL A 30 10.85 24.06 -5.55
CA VAL A 30 10.96 25.44 -6.01
C VAL A 30 10.64 25.47 -7.50
N ALA A 31 9.61 26.22 -7.88
CA ALA A 31 9.27 26.44 -9.28
C ALA A 31 9.16 27.94 -9.56
N TYR A 32 9.84 28.41 -10.61
CA TYR A 32 9.83 29.82 -11.03
C TYR A 32 10.23 30.82 -9.93
N GLY A 33 11.12 30.42 -9.02
CA GLY A 33 11.55 31.24 -7.88
C GLY A 33 10.59 31.24 -6.68
N TRP A 34 9.48 30.52 -6.77
CA TRP A 34 8.54 30.32 -5.67
C TRP A 34 8.79 28.99 -4.98
N ARG A 35 8.80 28.99 -3.64
CA ARG A 35 8.85 27.77 -2.83
C ARG A 35 7.44 27.29 -2.55
N PHE A 36 7.20 26.01 -2.76
CA PHE A 36 5.92 25.37 -2.52
C PHE A 36 6.04 24.46 -1.30
N ASP A 37 5.22 24.74 -0.29
CA ASP A 37 5.12 23.93 0.92
C ASP A 37 3.73 23.32 1.03
N LEU A 38 3.65 22.07 1.50
CA LEU A 38 2.38 21.39 1.70
C LEU A 38 1.72 21.87 3.00
N ALA A 39 0.73 22.74 2.87
CA ALA A 39 -0.15 23.09 3.99
C ALA A 39 -1.25 22.04 4.17
N LEU A 40 -1.24 21.35 5.30
CA LEU A 40 -2.29 20.41 5.66
C LEU A 40 -3.47 21.16 6.27
N ASP A 41 -4.65 20.94 5.69
CA ASP A 41 -5.90 21.49 6.16
C ASP A 41 -6.36 20.75 7.43
N THR A 42 -6.88 21.47 8.43
CA THR A 42 -7.52 20.88 9.62
C THR A 42 -8.58 19.84 9.25
N PHE A 43 -9.27 20.03 8.12
CA PHE A 43 -10.23 19.05 7.60
C PHE A 43 -9.59 17.67 7.33
N LEU A 44 -8.36 17.64 6.80
CA LEU A 44 -7.66 16.38 6.57
C LEU A 44 -7.40 15.64 7.88
N ASN A 45 -6.95 16.36 8.91
CA ASN A 45 -6.64 15.73 10.20
C ASN A 45 -7.89 15.08 10.79
N VAL A 46 -9.06 15.72 10.64
CA VAL A 46 -10.36 15.17 11.05
C VAL A 46 -10.71 13.93 10.25
N GLU A 47 -10.53 13.96 8.92
CA GLU A 47 -10.80 12.80 8.05
C GLU A 47 -9.85 11.62 8.35
N VAL A 48 -8.56 11.87 8.55
CA VAL A 48 -7.58 10.85 8.94
C VAL A 48 -7.94 10.24 10.29
N LEU A 49 -8.23 11.07 11.30
CA LEU A 49 -8.66 10.59 12.61
C LEU A 49 -9.94 9.75 12.50
N ARG A 50 -10.96 10.23 11.79
CA ARG A 50 -12.22 9.51 11.56
C ARG A 50 -11.97 8.17 10.89
N TRP A 51 -11.13 8.13 9.86
CA TRP A 51 -10.77 6.90 9.16
C TRP A 51 -9.98 5.93 10.05
N VAL A 52 -9.03 6.40 10.85
CA VAL A 52 -8.28 5.57 11.82
C VAL A 52 -9.25 4.95 12.84
N VAL A 53 -10.11 5.76 13.44
CA VAL A 53 -11.13 5.31 14.41
C VAL A 53 -12.05 4.29 13.75
N TYR A 54 -12.54 4.58 12.54
CA TYR A 54 -13.36 3.64 11.78
C TYR A 54 -12.63 2.32 11.54
N ASN A 55 -11.38 2.31 11.07
CA ASN A 55 -10.63 1.07 10.83
C ASN A 55 -10.32 0.30 12.12
N HIS A 56 -10.14 1.00 13.24
CA HIS A 56 -9.88 0.38 14.52
C HIS A 56 -11.13 -0.32 15.09
N PHE A 57 -12.29 0.35 15.01
CA PHE A 57 -13.55 -0.09 15.65
C PHE A 57 -14.57 -0.74 14.70
N ALA A 58 -14.46 -0.58 13.38
CA ALA A 58 -15.38 -1.19 12.43
C ALA A 58 -15.15 -2.71 12.39
N CYS A 59 -15.82 -3.40 13.31
CA CYS A 59 -15.85 -4.85 13.47
C CYS A 59 -16.46 -5.63 12.28
N LYS A 60 -16.77 -5.00 11.14
CA LYS A 60 -17.42 -5.66 10.00
C LYS A 60 -16.38 -6.17 9.00
N GLN A 61 -16.41 -7.48 8.79
CA GLN A 61 -15.26 -8.30 8.40
C GLN A 61 -15.11 -8.47 6.88
N PRO A 62 -13.88 -8.39 6.34
CA PRO A 62 -13.43 -9.38 5.38
C PRO A 62 -12.99 -10.63 6.15
N LYS A 63 -13.50 -11.80 5.76
CA LYS A 63 -12.95 -13.09 6.24
C LYS A 63 -11.48 -13.14 5.81
N LEU A 64 -10.58 -13.45 6.74
CA LEU A 64 -9.19 -13.77 6.43
C LEU A 64 -9.19 -14.99 5.49
N ASN A 65 -9.17 -14.72 4.19
CA ASN A 65 -8.89 -15.74 3.19
C ASN A 65 -7.38 -15.93 3.19
N VAL A 66 -6.88 -16.73 4.14
CA VAL A 66 -5.61 -17.43 3.95
C VAL A 66 -5.88 -18.36 2.78
N LYS A 67 -5.62 -17.90 1.55
CA LYS A 67 -5.78 -18.75 0.37
C LYS A 67 -4.60 -19.73 0.41
N PRO A 68 -4.81 -21.03 0.69
CA PRO A 68 -3.79 -22.00 0.32
C PRO A 68 -3.58 -21.83 -1.18
N ARG A 69 -2.34 -21.60 -1.60
CA ARG A 69 -2.02 -21.40 -3.01
C ARG A 69 -2.46 -22.67 -3.75
N GLN A 70 -3.58 -22.61 -4.47
CA GLN A 70 -3.92 -23.65 -5.43
C GLN A 70 -2.84 -23.56 -6.50
N ASN A 71 -1.99 -24.58 -6.56
CA ASN A 71 -1.02 -24.77 -7.62
C ASN A 71 -1.74 -24.61 -8.96
N PHE A 72 -1.50 -23.48 -9.64
CA PHE A 72 -1.83 -23.34 -11.05
C PHE A 72 -0.95 -24.37 -11.77
N LYS A 73 -1.53 -25.54 -12.04
CA LYS A 73 -0.97 -26.49 -12.99
C LYS A 73 -0.74 -25.70 -14.28
N ARG A 74 0.53 -25.61 -14.70
CA ARG A 74 0.93 -25.13 -16.03
C ARG A 74 0.18 -25.96 -17.07
N THR A 75 -0.98 -25.49 -17.52
CA THR A 75 -1.56 -25.92 -18.78
C THR A 75 -0.79 -25.18 -19.87
N ARG A 76 0.11 -25.89 -20.56
CA ARG A 76 0.62 -25.46 -21.87
C ARG A 76 -0.58 -25.36 -22.81
N GLY A 77 -1.08 -24.15 -23.03
CA GLY A 77 -2.16 -23.88 -23.96
C GLY A 77 -2.13 -22.40 -24.31
N ALA A 78 -1.74 -22.10 -25.56
CA ALA A 78 -1.67 -20.76 -26.11
C ALA A 78 -2.99 -20.02 -25.89
N SER A 79 -3.01 -19.10 -24.95
CA SER A 79 -4.06 -18.12 -24.79
C SER A 79 -3.43 -16.83 -24.26
N ARG A 80 -3.83 -15.72 -24.87
CA ARG A 80 -3.28 -14.36 -24.71
C ARG A 80 -3.05 -14.00 -23.24
N PRO A 81 -1.97 -13.25 -22.92
CA PRO A 81 -1.76 -12.80 -21.55
C PRO A 81 -2.91 -11.87 -21.16
N LYS A 82 -3.62 -12.23 -20.08
CA LYS A 82 -4.46 -11.29 -19.35
C LYS A 82 -3.51 -10.41 -18.55
N GLU A 83 -3.32 -9.19 -19.02
CA GLU A 83 -2.62 -8.13 -18.30
C GLU A 83 -3.50 -7.66 -17.14
N ASP A 84 -3.18 -8.13 -15.94
CA ASP A 84 -3.67 -7.50 -14.72
C ASP A 84 -3.02 -6.11 -14.60
N THR A 85 -3.80 -5.06 -14.82
CA THR A 85 -3.38 -3.65 -14.76
C THR A 85 -3.23 -3.12 -13.32
N SER A 86 -3.44 -3.97 -12.31
CA SER A 86 -3.12 -3.62 -10.93
C SER A 86 -1.63 -3.85 -10.70
N PRO A 87 -0.93 -3.00 -9.92
CA PRO A 87 0.31 -3.42 -9.31
C PRO A 87 -0.04 -4.64 -8.44
N ALA A 88 0.19 -5.83 -8.98
CA ALA A 88 0.23 -7.04 -8.18
C ALA A 88 1.30 -6.81 -7.10
N PRO A 89 1.16 -7.38 -5.89
CA PRO A 89 2.23 -7.33 -4.92
C PRO A 89 3.52 -7.76 -5.62
N ILE A 90 4.48 -6.84 -5.67
CA ILE A 90 5.71 -6.89 -6.47
C ILE A 90 6.55 -8.15 -6.11
N PHE A 91 6.19 -8.83 -5.02
CA PHE A 91 6.89 -9.97 -4.42
C PHE A 91 6.23 -11.34 -4.59
N HIS A 92 5.57 -11.60 -5.74
CA HIS A 92 5.03 -12.95 -6.02
C HIS A 92 6.08 -14.08 -6.24
N SER A 93 7.37 -13.82 -5.98
CA SER A 93 8.49 -14.76 -6.19
C SER A 93 9.10 -15.37 -4.91
N LEU A 94 8.55 -15.14 -3.71
CA LEU A 94 9.05 -15.80 -2.50
C LEU A 94 8.40 -17.19 -2.33
N THR A 95 9.25 -18.21 -2.18
CA THR A 95 8.97 -19.65 -2.19
C THR A 95 8.30 -20.20 -0.92
N SER A 96 7.76 -19.33 -0.07
CA SER A 96 7.11 -19.72 1.19
C SER A 96 5.66 -20.15 0.95
N ASP A 97 5.25 -21.28 1.51
CA ASP A 97 3.86 -21.79 1.47
C ASP A 97 2.87 -20.89 2.23
N SER A 98 3.37 -19.96 3.05
CA SER A 98 2.58 -19.01 3.83
C SER A 98 3.05 -17.57 3.60
N TYR A 99 2.19 -16.74 3.02
CA TYR A 99 2.42 -15.31 2.81
C TYR A 99 1.32 -14.50 3.52
N LEU A 100 1.71 -13.46 4.26
CA LEU A 100 0.80 -12.57 4.98
C LEU A 100 1.13 -11.11 4.70
N GLU A 101 0.22 -10.40 4.02
CA GLU A 101 0.28 -8.94 3.86
C GLU A 101 -0.48 -8.28 5.01
N ILE A 102 0.26 -7.59 5.90
CA ILE A 102 -0.31 -7.04 7.15
C ILE A 102 -1.04 -5.71 6.90
N ASP A 103 -0.69 -4.95 5.87
CA ASP A 103 -1.29 -3.65 5.56
C ASP A 103 -2.82 -3.74 5.34
N CYS A 104 -3.27 -4.92 4.93
CA CYS A 104 -4.67 -5.28 4.69
C CYS A 104 -5.39 -5.84 5.94
N VAL A 105 -4.68 -6.07 7.05
CA VAL A 105 -5.23 -6.58 8.31
C VAL A 105 -5.56 -5.41 9.22
N PRO A 106 -6.80 -5.25 9.71
CA PRO A 106 -7.12 -4.18 10.66
C PRO A 106 -6.25 -4.26 11.92
N PHE A 107 -5.79 -3.11 12.41
CA PHE A 107 -4.83 -3.05 13.52
C PHE A 107 -5.34 -3.74 14.80
N SER A 108 -6.64 -3.65 15.08
CA SER A 108 -7.30 -4.34 16.21
C SER A 108 -7.24 -5.88 16.13
N ARG A 109 -6.87 -6.43 14.97
CA ARG A 109 -6.71 -7.88 14.74
C ARG A 109 -5.28 -8.32 14.52
N LEU A 110 -4.33 -7.38 14.46
CA LEU A 110 -2.93 -7.67 14.17
C LEU A 110 -2.38 -8.81 15.03
N ASP A 111 -2.49 -8.69 16.35
CA ASP A 111 -1.96 -9.67 17.30
C ASP A 111 -2.65 -11.04 17.16
N THR A 112 -3.94 -11.06 16.83
CA THR A 112 -4.69 -12.31 16.60
C THR A 112 -4.25 -12.98 15.31
N SER A 113 -4.03 -12.20 14.23
CA SER A 113 -3.52 -12.71 12.96
C SER A 113 -2.09 -13.23 13.08
N LEU A 114 -1.21 -12.55 13.81
CA LEU A 114 0.16 -13.00 14.06
C LEU A 114 0.18 -14.29 14.90
N ARG A 115 -0.65 -14.38 15.94
CA ARG A 115 -0.81 -15.62 16.72
C ARG A 115 -1.33 -16.77 15.86
N GLN A 116 -2.37 -16.52 15.05
CA GLN A 116 -2.91 -17.52 14.14
C GLN A 116 -1.85 -18.01 13.14
N LEU A 117 -1.04 -17.12 12.58
CA LEU A 117 0.08 -17.51 11.70
C LEU A 117 1.04 -18.44 12.43
N ARG A 118 1.48 -18.07 13.63
CA ARG A 118 2.40 -18.86 14.46
C ARG A 118 1.85 -20.25 14.79
N ASP A 119 0.57 -20.31 15.15
CA ASP A 119 -0.08 -21.55 15.57
C ASP A 119 -0.33 -22.49 14.38
N THR A 120 -0.67 -21.93 13.20
CA THR A 120 -0.97 -22.70 11.98
C THR A 120 0.26 -23.11 11.17
N LEU A 121 1.40 -22.43 11.34
CA LEU A 121 2.63 -22.80 10.65
C LEU A 121 3.08 -24.20 11.09
N LYS A 122 3.46 -25.04 10.13
CA LYS A 122 3.92 -26.42 10.39
C LYS A 122 5.40 -26.41 10.81
N PRO A 123 5.86 -27.36 11.64
CA PRO A 123 7.29 -27.51 11.95
C PRO A 123 8.12 -27.64 10.67
N GLY A 124 9.21 -26.87 10.57
CA GLY A 124 10.09 -26.80 9.41
C GLY A 124 9.60 -25.87 8.29
N ALA A 125 8.37 -25.36 8.35
CA ALA A 125 7.83 -24.45 7.33
C ALA A 125 8.23 -22.99 7.60
N ALA A 126 8.39 -22.22 6.52
CA ALA A 126 8.65 -20.79 6.57
C ALA A 126 7.40 -19.98 6.19
N ALA A 127 7.28 -18.79 6.77
CA ALA A 127 6.29 -17.79 6.42
C ALA A 127 6.97 -16.47 6.06
N THR A 128 6.43 -15.79 5.05
CA THR A 128 6.86 -14.46 4.64
C THR A 128 5.77 -13.46 5.01
N LEU A 129 6.15 -12.41 5.74
CA LEU A 129 5.27 -11.30 6.09
C LEU A 129 5.74 -10.06 5.36
N GLU A 130 4.81 -9.31 4.78
CA GLU A 130 5.07 -8.03 4.12
C GLU A 130 4.19 -6.96 4.74
N PHE A 131 4.79 -5.84 5.15
CA PHE A 131 4.06 -4.76 5.80
C PHE A 131 4.80 -3.44 5.82
N THR A 132 4.04 -2.38 6.08
CA THR A 132 4.49 -1.02 6.18
C THR A 132 4.44 -0.55 7.64
N THR A 133 5.41 0.27 8.03
CA THR A 133 5.41 1.00 9.31
C THR A 133 5.72 2.47 9.05
N PRO A 134 5.26 3.40 9.91
CA PRO A 134 5.81 4.75 9.88
C PRO A 134 7.28 4.74 10.30
N ALA A 135 8.03 5.77 9.89
CA ALA A 135 9.36 6.00 10.44
C ALA A 135 9.29 6.29 11.95
N PRO A 136 10.31 5.95 12.75
CA PRO A 136 10.24 6.01 14.22
C PRO A 136 9.94 7.39 14.81
N ASN A 137 10.22 8.47 14.07
CA ASN A 137 10.04 9.86 14.50
C ASN A 137 8.64 10.41 14.22
N ILE A 138 7.76 9.65 13.56
CA ILE A 138 6.43 10.13 13.20
C ILE A 138 5.48 9.87 14.36
N THR A 139 4.95 10.94 14.94
CA THR A 139 4.01 10.87 16.05
C THR A 139 2.57 10.82 15.54
N PHE A 140 1.70 10.17 16.31
CA PHE A 140 0.29 10.01 15.96
C PHE A 140 -0.38 11.37 15.70
N LEU A 141 -1.04 11.52 14.54
CA LEU A 141 -1.72 12.73 14.06
C LEU A 141 -0.86 13.99 13.89
N SER A 142 0.47 13.86 13.89
CA SER A 142 1.37 14.91 13.38
C SER A 142 1.09 15.21 11.91
N SER A 143 1.64 16.32 11.41
CA SER A 143 1.56 16.66 9.98
C SER A 143 2.11 15.53 9.11
N GLU A 144 3.25 14.97 9.50
CA GLU A 144 3.92 13.86 8.84
C GLU A 144 3.04 12.60 8.85
N PHE A 145 2.37 12.30 9.97
CA PHE A 145 1.41 11.20 10.04
C PHE A 145 0.26 11.38 9.05
N ASN A 146 -0.29 12.58 8.95
CA ASN A 146 -1.40 12.87 8.04
C ASN A 146 -0.95 12.84 6.57
N ILE A 147 0.28 13.24 6.28
CA ILE A 147 0.92 13.08 4.95
C ILE A 147 1.07 11.60 4.58
N CYS A 148 1.54 10.78 5.54
CA CYS A 148 1.66 9.34 5.38
C CYS A 148 0.31 8.65 5.18
N ALA A 149 -0.77 9.19 5.74
CA ALA A 149 -2.09 8.59 5.67
C ALA A 149 -2.74 8.67 4.29
N VAL A 150 -2.37 9.67 3.48
CA VAL A 150 -3.07 10.02 2.23
C VAL A 150 -3.27 8.83 1.28
N PRO A 151 -2.24 8.00 0.96
CA PRO A 151 -2.43 6.87 0.04
C PRO A 151 -3.35 5.75 0.57
N PHE A 152 -3.58 5.72 1.88
CA PHE A 152 -4.39 4.70 2.55
C PHE A 152 -5.84 5.14 2.79
N LEU A 153 -6.14 6.43 2.60
CA LEU A 153 -7.50 6.94 2.72
C LEU A 153 -8.41 6.33 1.63
N PRO A 154 -9.73 6.22 1.89
CA PRO A 154 -10.68 5.76 0.87
C PRO A 154 -10.63 6.68 -0.35
N ARG A 155 -10.35 6.11 -1.52
CA ARG A 155 -10.22 6.84 -2.78
C ARG A 155 -11.52 6.79 -3.57
N LYS A 156 -11.80 7.87 -4.31
CA LYS A 156 -13.06 7.99 -5.08
C LYS A 156 -13.10 6.99 -6.23
N TYR A 157 -11.96 6.74 -6.87
CA TYR A 157 -11.86 5.88 -8.04
C TYR A 157 -11.22 4.51 -7.75
N ALA A 158 -11.08 4.09 -6.49
CA ALA A 158 -10.54 2.77 -6.14
C ALA A 158 -11.59 1.62 -6.13
N THR A 159 -12.88 1.95 -6.07
CA THR A 159 -13.95 0.94 -6.00
C THR A 159 -14.67 0.83 -7.34
N PRO A 160 -14.67 -0.35 -8.00
CA PRO A 160 -15.22 -0.46 -9.34
C PRO A 160 -16.71 -0.10 -9.33
N PRO A 161 -17.19 0.60 -10.37
CA PRO A 161 -18.62 0.85 -10.50
C PRO A 161 -19.41 -0.46 -10.41
N PRO A 162 -20.60 -0.46 -9.79
CA PRO A 162 -21.38 -1.68 -9.55
C PRO A 162 -21.76 -2.45 -10.82
N ASN A 163 -21.64 -1.83 -12.00
CA ASN A 163 -22.01 -2.42 -13.29
C ASN A 163 -20.82 -2.79 -14.19
N THR A 164 -19.57 -2.69 -13.70
CA THR A 164 -18.40 -3.10 -14.49
C THR A 164 -18.16 -4.60 -14.34
N PRO A 165 -18.11 -5.38 -15.45
CA PRO A 165 -17.81 -6.80 -15.38
C PRO A 165 -16.44 -7.05 -14.74
N HIS A 166 -16.38 -8.09 -13.89
CA HIS A 166 -15.31 -8.60 -13.00
C HIS A 166 -13.89 -8.79 -13.60
N LEU A 167 -13.38 -7.87 -14.42
CA LEU A 167 -12.10 -8.00 -15.10
C LEU A 167 -10.89 -7.58 -14.26
N SER A 168 -11.10 -6.85 -13.18
CA SER A 168 -10.02 -6.45 -12.26
C SER A 168 -10.37 -6.85 -10.84
N THR A 169 -9.46 -7.57 -10.18
CA THR A 169 -9.56 -7.81 -8.75
C THR A 169 -9.55 -6.44 -8.04
N PRO A 170 -10.55 -6.14 -7.19
CA PRO A 170 -10.52 -4.90 -6.41
C PRO A 170 -9.22 -4.90 -5.60
N ARG A 171 -8.47 -3.79 -5.64
CA ARG A 171 -7.34 -3.62 -4.72
C ARG A 171 -7.85 -3.90 -3.31
N PRO A 172 -7.12 -4.69 -2.51
CA PRO A 172 -7.53 -4.91 -1.14
C PRO A 172 -7.64 -3.55 -0.45
N ASN A 173 -8.77 -3.32 0.23
CA ASN A 173 -8.95 -2.11 1.01
C ASN A 173 -7.89 -2.09 2.10
N ARG A 174 -6.87 -1.25 1.91
CA ARG A 174 -5.80 -1.06 2.89
C ARG A 174 -6.40 -0.43 4.15
N THR A 175 -5.85 -0.84 5.28
CA THR A 175 -6.32 -0.42 6.60
C THR A 175 -5.43 0.69 7.16
N ALA A 176 -5.71 1.14 8.38
CA ALA A 176 -4.84 2.06 9.11
C ALA A 176 -3.57 1.40 9.70
N THR A 177 -3.41 0.09 9.57
CA THR A 177 -2.28 -0.67 10.12
C THR A 177 -0.91 -0.17 9.68
N PRO A 178 -0.66 0.22 8.41
CA PRO A 178 0.60 0.83 7.98
C PRO A 178 1.10 1.99 8.83
N LEU A 179 0.17 2.72 9.48
CA LEU A 179 0.47 3.91 10.28
C LEU A 179 0.53 3.63 11.79
N LEU A 180 0.07 2.45 12.22
CA LEU A 180 -0.08 2.10 13.64
C LEU A 180 0.83 0.92 14.05
N ALA A 181 1.22 0.08 13.09
CA ALA A 181 2.12 -1.03 13.32
C ALA A 181 3.54 -0.54 13.60
N SER A 182 4.26 -1.27 14.45
CA SER A 182 5.70 -1.10 14.64
C SER A 182 6.40 -2.43 14.35
N ILE A 183 7.59 -2.34 13.76
CA ILE A 183 8.43 -3.51 13.49
C ILE A 183 8.72 -4.29 14.78
N HIS A 184 9.03 -3.59 15.87
CA HIS A 184 9.32 -4.21 17.16
C HIS A 184 8.15 -5.04 17.69
N ARG A 185 6.93 -4.50 17.63
CA ARG A 185 5.73 -5.22 18.08
C ARG A 185 5.46 -6.45 17.23
N VAL A 186 5.60 -6.35 15.90
CA VAL A 186 5.42 -7.49 15.00
C VAL A 186 6.45 -8.58 15.32
N LEU A 187 7.73 -8.23 15.46
CA LEU A 187 8.78 -9.20 15.77
C LEU A 187 8.56 -9.84 17.14
N GLU A 188 8.25 -9.06 18.17
CA GLU A 188 7.97 -9.56 19.52
C GLU A 188 6.85 -10.62 19.52
N HIS A 189 5.76 -10.36 18.80
CA HIS A 189 4.65 -11.33 18.68
C HIS A 189 5.05 -12.64 17.99
N LEU A 190 6.02 -12.58 17.06
CA LEU A 190 6.45 -13.75 16.29
C LEU A 190 7.54 -14.55 17.01
N THR A 191 8.50 -13.88 17.65
CA THR A 191 9.74 -14.51 18.14
C THR A 191 9.77 -14.75 19.65
N VAL A 192 8.76 -14.30 20.40
CA VAL A 192 8.69 -14.47 21.85
C VAL A 192 7.54 -15.43 22.24
N GLY A 193 7.82 -16.34 23.18
CA GLY A 193 6.84 -17.23 23.80
C GLY A 193 7.00 -18.72 23.47
N PRO A 194 6.07 -19.58 23.92
CA PRO A 194 6.21 -21.05 23.87
C PRO A 194 6.16 -21.65 22.45
N SER A 195 5.73 -20.88 21.46
CA SER A 195 5.72 -21.27 20.03
C SER A 195 6.51 -20.28 19.18
N ALA A 196 7.55 -19.66 19.76
CA ALA A 196 8.38 -18.67 19.09
C ALA A 196 8.88 -19.17 17.73
N LEU A 197 8.73 -18.33 16.71
CA LEU A 197 9.30 -18.55 15.40
C LEU A 197 10.73 -18.04 15.38
N THR A 198 11.59 -18.70 14.61
CA THR A 198 12.94 -18.22 14.33
C THR A 198 12.88 -17.17 13.23
N LEU A 199 13.46 -16.00 13.48
CA LEU A 199 13.63 -14.96 12.46
C LEU A 199 14.75 -15.37 11.50
N GLU A 200 14.43 -15.58 10.22
CA GLU A 200 15.42 -15.89 9.19
C GLU A 200 15.96 -14.64 8.51
N SER A 201 15.09 -13.68 8.18
CA SER A 201 15.50 -12.42 7.58
C SER A 201 14.54 -11.29 7.90
N LEU A 202 15.09 -10.08 7.95
CA LEU A 202 14.39 -8.82 8.09
C LEU A 202 15.00 -7.85 7.08
N THR A 203 14.24 -7.50 6.05
CA THR A 203 14.73 -6.70 4.93
C THR A 203 13.86 -5.46 4.76
N ASN A 204 14.49 -4.29 4.75
CA ASN A 204 13.85 -3.06 4.30
C ASN A 204 13.78 -3.09 2.77
N VAL A 205 12.58 -3.04 2.21
CA VAL A 205 12.31 -3.08 0.76
C VAL A 205 11.67 -1.78 0.24
N SER A 206 11.81 -0.68 0.98
CA SER A 206 11.15 0.60 0.67
C SER A 206 11.53 1.14 -0.72
N GLU A 207 12.82 1.13 -1.06
CA GLU A 207 13.31 1.61 -2.35
C GLU A 207 12.79 0.75 -3.51
N MET A 208 12.97 -0.57 -3.42
CA MET A 208 12.46 -1.52 -4.42
C MET A 208 10.93 -1.43 -4.59
N TYR A 209 10.18 -1.21 -3.50
CA TYR A 209 8.74 -1.01 -3.57
C TYR A 209 8.37 0.30 -4.28
N ALA A 210 9.05 1.38 -3.95
CA ALA A 210 8.84 2.67 -4.59
C ALA A 210 9.19 2.63 -6.09
N ASP A 211 10.28 1.96 -6.47
CA ASP A 211 10.65 1.75 -7.87
C ASP A 211 9.55 1.01 -8.63
N GLY A 212 8.95 -0.01 -8.01
CA GLY A 212 7.82 -0.72 -8.61
C GLY A 212 6.56 0.14 -8.77
N LEU A 213 6.30 1.06 -7.84
CA LEU A 213 5.22 2.05 -7.98
C LEU A 213 5.50 3.03 -9.13
N ILE A 214 6.72 3.55 -9.24
CA ILE A 214 7.10 4.45 -10.34
C ILE A 214 7.02 3.74 -11.69
N ALA A 215 7.53 2.51 -11.79
CA ALA A 215 7.40 1.73 -13.02
C ALA A 215 5.93 1.44 -13.40
N ALA A 216 5.03 1.38 -12.42
CA ALA A 216 3.58 1.26 -12.68
C ALA A 216 2.96 2.58 -13.18
N VAL A 217 3.41 3.72 -12.64
CA VAL A 217 3.07 5.07 -13.14
C VAL A 217 3.51 5.22 -14.59
N GLU A 218 4.80 4.99 -14.88
CA GLU A 218 5.38 5.08 -16.22
C GLU A 218 4.64 4.17 -17.21
N ARG A 219 4.31 2.94 -16.81
CA ARG A 219 3.52 2.03 -17.65
C ARG A 219 2.15 2.61 -18.00
N LEU A 220 1.43 3.20 -17.04
CA LEU A 220 0.12 3.80 -17.29
C LEU A 220 0.20 5.09 -18.12
N GLU A 221 1.35 5.76 -18.14
CA GLU A 221 1.59 6.95 -18.95
C GLU A 221 2.05 6.60 -20.37
N ASP A 222 2.94 5.64 -20.53
CA ASP A 222 3.57 5.33 -21.81
C ASP A 222 2.80 4.28 -22.62
N ASP A 223 2.23 3.27 -21.96
CA ASP A 223 1.44 2.24 -22.64
C ASP A 223 0.03 2.75 -22.95
N ARG A 224 -0.18 3.09 -24.23
CA ARG A 224 -1.48 3.53 -24.73
C ARG A 224 -2.59 2.50 -24.47
N ALA A 225 -2.32 1.20 -24.56
CA ALA A 225 -3.33 0.17 -24.36
C ALA A 225 -3.74 0.10 -22.88
N ALA A 226 -2.76 0.04 -21.97
CA ALA A 226 -3.01 0.07 -20.52
C ALA A 226 -3.76 1.34 -20.10
N ARG A 227 -3.31 2.52 -20.58
CA ARG A 227 -3.98 3.80 -20.32
C ARG A 227 -5.41 3.83 -20.83
N THR A 228 -5.64 3.38 -22.06
CA THR A 228 -6.98 3.37 -22.67
C THR A 228 -7.90 2.43 -21.90
N ALA A 229 -7.42 1.25 -21.51
CA ALA A 229 -8.17 0.31 -20.69
C ALA A 229 -8.54 0.93 -19.33
N PHE A 230 -7.59 1.58 -18.66
CA PHE A 230 -7.81 2.23 -17.37
C PHE A 230 -8.83 3.38 -17.49
N VAL A 231 -8.67 4.27 -18.47
CA VAL A 231 -9.59 5.40 -18.70
C VAL A 231 -10.99 4.92 -19.07
N ASN A 232 -11.12 3.86 -19.86
CA ASN A 232 -12.43 3.27 -20.16
C ASN A 232 -13.14 2.75 -18.90
N GLN A 233 -12.37 2.30 -17.90
CA GLN A 233 -12.93 1.76 -16.66
C GLN A 233 -13.21 2.84 -15.60
N TRP A 234 -12.32 3.83 -15.46
CA TRP A 234 -12.30 4.76 -14.33
C TRP A 234 -12.42 6.24 -14.73
N GLY A 235 -12.40 6.53 -16.04
CA GLY A 235 -12.33 7.87 -16.58
C GLY A 235 -10.95 8.51 -16.43
N ALA A 236 -10.78 9.68 -17.07
CA ALA A 236 -9.54 10.45 -17.00
C ALA A 236 -9.23 10.95 -15.57
N ALA A 237 -10.27 11.30 -14.80
CA ALA A 237 -10.11 11.72 -13.41
C ALA A 237 -9.58 10.58 -12.52
N GLY A 238 -10.07 9.35 -12.73
CA GLY A 238 -9.55 8.18 -12.02
C GLY A 238 -8.11 7.85 -12.39
N LEU A 239 -7.74 8.00 -13.67
CA LEU A 239 -6.34 7.86 -14.09
C LEU A 239 -5.44 8.87 -13.36
N ARG A 240 -5.82 10.15 -13.30
CA ARG A 240 -5.05 11.19 -12.60
C ARG A 240 -4.94 10.93 -11.10
N GLU A 241 -6.04 10.54 -10.44
CA GLU A 241 -5.99 10.15 -9.02
C GLU A 241 -5.00 8.99 -8.81
N GLU A 242 -5.05 7.97 -9.67
CA GLU A 242 -4.22 6.77 -9.53
C GLU A 242 -2.73 7.07 -9.73
N LEU A 243 -2.36 7.80 -10.79
CA LEU A 243 -0.97 8.21 -11.04
C LEU A 243 -0.42 9.02 -9.87
N PHE A 244 -1.18 10.02 -9.41
CA PHE A 244 -0.79 10.86 -8.30
C PHE A 244 -0.62 10.08 -7.00
N MET A 245 -1.54 9.16 -6.67
CA MET A 245 -1.49 8.38 -5.44
C MET A 245 -0.31 7.40 -5.42
N MET A 246 0.01 6.76 -6.55
CA MET A 246 1.18 5.88 -6.65
C MET A 246 2.48 6.68 -6.54
N ALA A 247 2.57 7.84 -7.20
CA ALA A 247 3.72 8.73 -7.08
C ALA A 247 3.88 9.25 -5.64
N TRP A 248 2.79 9.63 -4.97
CA TRP A 248 2.80 10.09 -3.58
C TRP A 248 3.32 9.01 -2.65
N GLU A 249 2.78 7.80 -2.79
CA GLU A 249 3.20 6.66 -2.01
C GLU A 249 4.68 6.32 -2.25
N ALA A 250 5.12 6.29 -3.51
CA ALA A 250 6.52 6.05 -3.86
C ALA A 250 7.45 7.09 -3.20
N ALA A 251 7.07 8.37 -3.22
CA ALA A 251 7.83 9.44 -2.58
C ALA A 251 7.93 9.26 -1.06
N LEU A 252 6.86 8.82 -0.39
CA LEU A 252 6.90 8.52 1.05
C LEU A 252 7.91 7.42 1.37
N PHE A 253 8.02 6.37 0.54
CA PHE A 253 8.99 5.29 0.75
C PHE A 253 10.42 5.68 0.38
N ARG A 254 10.64 6.34 -0.77
CA ARG A 254 11.97 6.84 -1.19
C ARG A 254 12.56 7.84 -0.21
N SER A 255 11.69 8.62 0.46
CA SER A 255 12.15 9.64 1.39
C SER A 255 13.02 9.11 2.52
N GLY A 256 12.86 7.83 2.90
CA GLY A 256 13.48 7.22 4.07
C GLY A 256 13.06 7.86 5.41
N ARG A 257 12.12 8.81 5.39
CA ARG A 257 11.69 9.60 6.56
C ARG A 257 10.21 9.43 6.92
N HIS A 258 9.41 8.88 6.00
CA HIS A 258 7.97 8.79 6.14
C HIS A 258 7.51 7.35 6.41
N LEU A 259 7.63 6.50 5.40
CA LEU A 259 7.19 5.11 5.48
C LEU A 259 8.36 4.17 5.24
N ILE A 260 8.31 3.01 5.91
CA ILE A 260 9.27 1.94 5.71
C ILE A 260 8.50 0.67 5.40
N ARG A 261 8.85 0.00 4.29
CA ARG A 261 8.27 -1.31 3.93
C ARG A 261 9.24 -2.42 4.29
N TRP A 262 8.71 -3.45 4.95
CA TRP A 262 9.47 -4.57 5.48
C TRP A 262 9.01 -5.87 4.83
N ILE A 263 9.99 -6.74 4.53
CA ILE A 263 9.78 -8.15 4.34
C ILE A 263 10.45 -8.89 5.50
N VAL A 264 9.67 -9.72 6.19
CA VAL A 264 10.11 -10.54 7.32
C VAL A 264 9.91 -12.00 6.95
N VAL A 265 10.95 -12.81 7.08
CA VAL A 265 10.86 -14.26 6.90
C VAL A 265 11.09 -14.93 8.24
N VAL A 266 10.15 -15.78 8.63
CA VAL A 266 10.18 -16.55 9.88
C VAL A 266 10.00 -18.03 9.61
N ARG A 267 10.59 -18.88 10.45
CA ARG A 267 10.46 -20.34 10.39
C ARG A 267 9.99 -20.91 11.72
N LYS A 268 9.19 -21.97 11.67
CA LYS A 268 8.83 -22.76 12.85
C LYS A 268 9.72 -23.98 13.02
#